data_AF-A0AA42CN16-F1
#
_entry.id   AF-A0AA42CN16-F1
#
_cell.length_a   1.000
_cell.length_b   1.000
_cell.length_c   1.000
_cell.angle_alpha   90.00
_cell.angle_beta   90.00
_cell.angle_gamma   90.00
#
_symmetry.space_group_name_H-M   'P 1'
#
loop_
_entity.id
_entity.type
_entity.pdbx_description
1 polymer ?
#
loop_
_entity_poly.entity_id
_entity_poly.type
_entity_poly.pdbx_seq_one_letter_code
_entity_poly.pdbx_strand_id
1 'polypeptide(L)'
;MQDPKGSRLGTDRAKLAMEAVARHEVALGLGQISEAAPVKGLLLAPLPDAAQLKTTYSGALAAHSTHPEAARRLLDTQPSGPVQAAFKANGFDIPR
;
A
#
# COMPACT_ATOMS: atom_id res chain seq x y z
N MET A 1 -28.36 15.35 -23.76
CA MET A 1 -28.16 13.90 -23.98
C MET A 1 -27.19 13.44 -22.90
N GLN A 2 -27.70 12.72 -21.90
CA GLN A 2 -26.93 12.25 -20.75
C GLN A 2 -26.05 11.06 -21.17
N ASP A 3 -24.79 11.03 -20.71
CA ASP A 3 -23.90 9.88 -20.89
C ASP A 3 -24.47 8.65 -20.19
N PRO A 4 -24.83 7.56 -20.90
CA PRO A 4 -25.41 6.37 -20.32
C PRO A 4 -24.31 5.36 -20.06
N LYS A 5 -23.67 5.46 -18.88
CA LYS A 5 -23.08 4.37 -18.06
C LYS A 5 -22.12 4.98 -17.06
N GLY A 6 -22.55 5.02 -15.80
CA GLY A 6 -21.71 5.42 -14.68
C GLY A 6 -20.43 4.59 -14.65
N SER A 7 -19.30 5.29 -14.83
CA SER A 7 -17.96 4.78 -14.52
C SER A 7 -17.95 4.38 -13.04
N ARG A 8 -18.08 3.07 -12.78
CA ARG A 8 -17.89 2.45 -11.45
C ARG A 8 -16.41 2.34 -11.07
N LEU A 9 -15.56 3.23 -11.58
CA LEU A 9 -14.18 3.30 -11.16
C LEU A 9 -14.18 3.94 -9.77
N GLY A 10 -13.79 3.17 -8.76
CA GLY A 10 -13.70 3.62 -7.39
C GLY A 10 -12.90 4.93 -7.31
N THR A 11 -13.32 5.82 -6.42
CA THR A 11 -12.66 7.13 -6.19
C THR A 11 -11.23 7.01 -5.68
N ASP A 12 -10.78 5.80 -5.32
CA ASP A 12 -9.42 5.50 -4.91
C ASP A 12 -8.55 5.14 -6.12
N ARG A 13 -7.89 6.16 -6.70
CA ARG A 13 -7.02 5.97 -7.88
C ARG A 13 -5.90 4.96 -7.65
N ALA A 14 -5.48 4.76 -6.41
CA ALA A 14 -4.45 3.80 -6.02
C ALA A 14 -4.81 2.36 -6.42
N LYS A 15 -6.09 1.98 -6.35
CA LYS A 15 -6.55 0.60 -6.58
C LYS A 15 -7.10 0.33 -7.97
N LEU A 16 -7.24 1.37 -8.80
CA LEU A 16 -7.96 1.34 -10.06
C LEU A 16 -7.54 0.16 -10.98
N ALA A 17 -6.23 -0.01 -11.17
CA ALA A 17 -5.69 -1.07 -12.02
C ALA A 17 -6.02 -2.46 -11.45
N MET A 18 -5.95 -2.61 -10.13
CA MET A 18 -6.17 -3.88 -9.43
C MET A 18 -7.65 -4.28 -9.46
N GLU A 19 -8.55 -3.33 -9.28
CA GLU A 19 -9.98 -3.58 -9.41
C GLU A 19 -10.38 -3.93 -10.84
N ALA A 20 -9.78 -3.29 -11.85
CA ALA A 20 -10.03 -3.62 -13.26
C ALA A 20 -9.59 -5.05 -13.61
N VAL A 21 -8.46 -5.52 -13.06
CA VAL A 21 -8.04 -6.93 -13.18
C VAL A 21 -9.03 -7.85 -12.49
N ALA A 22 -9.45 -7.54 -11.25
CA ALA A 22 -10.39 -8.36 -10.50
C ALA A 22 -11.77 -8.47 -11.17
N ARG A 23 -12.15 -7.45 -11.96
CA ARG A 23 -13.37 -7.45 -12.79
C ARG A 23 -13.16 -8.06 -14.19
N HIS A 24 -11.97 -8.57 -14.51
CA HIS A 24 -11.60 -9.09 -15.82
C HIS A 24 -11.72 -8.07 -16.99
N GLU A 25 -11.67 -6.78 -16.68
CA GLU A 25 -11.71 -5.70 -17.69
C GLU A 25 -10.35 -5.54 -18.39
N VAL A 26 -9.28 -5.89 -17.68
CA VAL A 26 -7.90 -5.91 -18.20
C VAL A 26 -7.20 -7.20 -17.76
N ALA A 27 -6.22 -7.64 -18.53
CA ALA A 27 -5.47 -8.87 -18.25
C ALA A 27 -4.38 -8.70 -17.18
N LEU A 28 -3.86 -7.47 -17.00
CA LEU A 28 -2.73 -7.18 -16.11
C LEU A 28 -2.86 -5.77 -15.51
N GLY A 29 -2.49 -5.64 -14.24
CA GLY A 29 -2.38 -4.38 -13.51
C GLY A 29 -1.01 -4.25 -12.86
N LEU A 30 -0.44 -3.06 -12.89
CA LEU A 30 0.84 -2.72 -12.24
C LEU A 30 0.58 -1.65 -11.17
N GLY A 31 1.20 -1.81 -10.00
CA GLY A 31 0.99 -0.92 -8.86
C GLY A 31 1.69 -1.44 -7.61
N GLN A 32 1.41 -0.84 -6.46
CA GLN A 32 2.04 -1.25 -5.21
C GLN A 32 1.33 -2.48 -4.62
N ILE A 33 2.09 -3.39 -4.02
CA ILE A 33 1.54 -4.58 -3.36
C ILE A 33 0.56 -4.17 -2.25
N SER A 34 0.84 -3.08 -1.53
CA SER A 34 -0.06 -2.51 -0.52
C SER A 34 -1.40 -2.03 -1.06
N GLU A 35 -1.48 -1.65 -2.34
CA GLU A 35 -2.72 -1.22 -3.01
C GLU A 35 -3.50 -2.43 -3.54
N ALA A 36 -2.79 -3.49 -3.92
CA ALA A 36 -3.39 -4.73 -4.41
C ALA A 36 -3.86 -5.65 -3.28
N ALA A 37 -3.19 -5.65 -2.12
CA ALA A 37 -3.48 -6.54 -0.99
C ALA A 37 -4.95 -6.49 -0.51
N PRO A 38 -5.65 -5.33 -0.51
CA PRO A 38 -7.05 -5.26 -0.13
C PRO A 38 -8.03 -5.77 -1.22
N VAL A 39 -7.59 -5.91 -2.48
CA VAL A 39 -8.45 -6.31 -3.60
C VAL A 39 -8.48 -7.84 -3.71
N LYS A 40 -9.68 -8.40 -3.54
CA LYS A 40 -9.89 -9.85 -3.57
C LYS A 40 -9.86 -10.41 -5.00
N GLY A 41 -9.45 -11.67 -5.14
CA GLY A 41 -9.50 -12.39 -6.42
C GLY A 41 -8.31 -12.15 -7.34
N LEU A 42 -7.25 -11.49 -6.84
CA LEU A 42 -6.02 -11.25 -7.58
C LEU A 42 -4.94 -12.27 -7.25
N LEU A 43 -4.18 -12.68 -8.27
CA LEU A 43 -2.89 -13.34 -8.09
C LEU A 43 -1.80 -12.27 -8.12
N LEU A 44 -1.03 -12.16 -7.05
CA LEU A 44 0.03 -11.15 -6.91
C LEU A 44 1.40 -11.79 -7.13
N ALA A 45 2.25 -11.10 -7.87
CA ALA A 45 3.66 -11.42 -8.00
C ALA A 45 4.49 -10.13 -7.98
N PRO A 46 5.67 -10.12 -7.34
CA PRO A 46 6.56 -8.98 -7.44
C PRO A 46 7.06 -8.84 -8.88
N LEU A 47 7.30 -7.59 -9.32
CA LEU A 47 8.05 -7.32 -10.53
C LEU A 47 9.48 -7.89 -10.41
N PRO A 48 10.21 -8.13 -11.51
CA PRO A 48 11.63 -8.43 -11.44
C PRO A 48 12.38 -7.37 -10.61
N ASP A 49 13.34 -7.77 -9.77
CA ASP A 49 14.01 -6.86 -8.83
C ASP A 49 14.58 -5.61 -9.50
N ALA A 50 15.15 -5.75 -10.69
CA ALA A 50 15.70 -4.64 -11.48
C ALA A 50 14.64 -3.64 -11.98
N ALA A 51 13.36 -4.04 -12.01
CA ALA A 51 12.24 -3.22 -12.44
C ALA A 51 11.36 -2.73 -11.26
N GLN A 52 11.64 -3.16 -10.03
CA GLN A 52 10.90 -2.71 -8.85
C GLN A 52 11.33 -1.31 -8.42
N LEU A 53 10.37 -0.39 -8.36
CA LEU A 53 10.55 0.88 -7.66
C LEU A 53 10.12 0.71 -6.19
N LYS A 54 11.08 0.47 -5.31
CA LYS A 54 10.82 0.29 -3.88
C LYS A 54 10.67 1.65 -3.17
N THR A 55 9.49 1.91 -2.64
CA THR A 55 9.24 3.06 -1.75
C THR A 55 9.60 2.69 -0.32
N THR A 56 10.68 3.27 0.20
CA THR A 56 11.08 3.09 1.60
C THR A 56 10.42 4.16 2.47
N TYR A 57 9.60 3.75 3.44
CA TYR A 57 9.02 4.64 4.43
C TYR A 57 9.94 4.75 5.65
N SER A 58 10.18 5.97 6.11
CA SER A 58 11.01 6.25 7.29
C SER A 58 10.24 7.10 8.28
N GLY A 59 10.34 6.76 9.57
CA GLY A 59 9.80 7.57 10.67
C GLY A 59 10.91 8.37 11.34
N ALA A 60 10.65 9.64 11.65
CA ALA A 60 11.58 10.51 12.36
C ALA A 60 10.85 11.37 13.40
N LEU A 61 11.56 11.76 14.46
CA LEU A 61 11.05 12.67 15.48
C LEU A 61 11.30 14.12 15.02
N ALA A 62 10.26 14.94 15.00
CA ALA A 62 10.38 16.36 14.65
C ALA A 62 11.16 17.12 15.73
N ALA A 63 12.17 17.91 15.34
CA ALA A 63 13.09 18.61 16.25
C ALA A 63 12.39 19.51 17.29
N HIS A 64 11.23 20.07 16.93
CA HIS A 64 10.43 20.95 17.79
C HIS A 64 9.12 20.31 18.25
N SER A 65 9.08 18.99 18.37
CA SER A 65 7.90 18.29 18.89
C SER A 65 7.56 18.80 20.30
N THR A 66 6.29 19.15 20.52
CA THR A 66 5.77 19.48 21.86
C THR A 66 5.57 18.23 22.73
N HIS A 67 5.69 17.03 22.15
CA HIS A 67 5.53 15.75 22.83
C HIS A 67 6.65 14.77 22.42
N PRO A 68 7.94 15.09 22.68
CA PRO A 68 9.08 14.31 22.17
C PRO A 68 9.09 12.88 22.72
N GLU A 69 8.76 12.70 24.00
CA GLU A 69 8.73 11.38 24.64
C GLU A 69 7.64 10.47 24.06
N ALA A 70 6.45 11.02 23.78
CA ALA A 70 5.38 10.25 23.15
C ALA A 70 5.72 9.88 21.70
N ALA A 71 6.30 10.81 20.95
CA ALA A 71 6.76 10.56 19.58
C ALA A 71 7.85 9.49 19.54
N ARG A 72 8.81 9.53 20.48
CA ARG A 72 9.85 8.50 20.62
C ARG A 72 9.26 7.14 20.89
N ARG A 73 8.35 7.03 21.87
CA ARG A 73 7.64 5.77 22.16
C ARG A 73 6.89 5.22 20.94
N LEU A 74 6.29 6.07 20.12
CA LEU A 74 5.62 5.64 18.88
C LEU A 74 6.60 5.08 17.84
N LEU A 75 7.79 5.66 17.71
CA LEU A 75 8.82 5.15 16.80
C LEU A 75 9.42 3.84 17.33
N ASP A 76 9.65 3.77 18.64
CA ASP A 76 10.20 2.58 19.30
C ASP A 76 9.23 1.38 19.28
N THR A 77 7.92 1.59 19.10
CA THR A 77 6.94 0.51 18.94
C THR A 77 6.87 -0.05 17.50
N GLN A 78 7.35 0.69 16.50
CA GLN A 78 7.34 0.23 15.10
C GLN A 78 8.03 -1.13 14.87
N PRO A 79 9.21 -1.42 15.45
CA PRO A 79 9.85 -2.72 15.27
C PRO A 79 9.18 -3.85 16.07
N SER A 80 8.14 -3.61 16.85
CA SER A 80 7.47 -4.67 17.62
C SER A 80 6.81 -5.72 16.72
N GLY A 81 6.79 -6.97 17.20
CA GLY A 81 6.21 -8.10 16.45
C GLY A 81 4.80 -7.86 15.92
N PRO A 82 3.84 -7.35 16.74
CA PRO A 82 2.48 -7.06 16.27
C PRO A 82 2.43 -6.01 15.16
N VAL A 83 3.25 -4.96 15.25
CA VAL A 83 3.29 -3.90 14.24
C VAL A 83 3.90 -4.41 12.94
N GLN A 84 5.03 -5.15 13.00
CA GLN A 84 5.60 -5.78 11.81
C GLN A 84 4.65 -6.78 11.15
N ALA A 85 3.90 -7.56 11.94
CA ALA A 85 2.90 -8.47 11.42
C ALA A 85 1.78 -7.73 10.68
N ALA A 86 1.32 -6.58 11.22
CA ALA A 86 0.34 -5.73 10.56
C ALA A 86 0.88 -5.16 9.24
N PHE A 87 2.12 -4.69 9.19
CA PHE A 87 2.74 -4.22 7.94
C PHE A 87 2.80 -5.33 6.88
N LYS A 88 3.28 -6.53 7.24
CA LYS A 88 3.32 -7.68 6.32
C LYS A 88 1.93 -8.06 5.81
N ALA A 89 0.94 -8.11 6.70
CA ALA A 89 -0.45 -8.40 6.32
C ALA A 89 -1.05 -7.38 5.35
N ASN A 90 -0.50 -6.16 5.31
CA ASN A 90 -0.93 -5.08 4.41
C ASN A 90 0.03 -4.85 3.23
N GLY A 91 0.89 -5.82 2.90
CA GLY A 91 1.71 -5.77 1.69
C GLY A 91 2.99 -4.93 1.78
N PHE A 92 3.47 -4.66 2.99
CA PHE A 92 4.75 -3.99 3.22
C PHE A 92 5.84 -4.99 3.60
N ASP A 93 7.02 -4.80 3.03
CA ASP A 93 8.24 -5.47 3.48
C ASP A 93 8.83 -4.74 4.69
N ILE A 94 9.47 -5.50 5.59
CA ILE A 94 10.23 -4.92 6.70
C ILE A 94 11.68 -4.73 6.23
N PRO A 95 12.22 -3.50 6.25
CA PRO A 95 13.63 -3.25 5.93
C PRO A 95 14.56 -4.07 6.82
N ARG A 96 15.70 -4.52 6.28
CA ARG A 96 16.74 -5.16 7.09
C ARG A 96 17.50 -4.15 7.92
#